data_AF-A0A8T9AVW8-F1
#
_entry.id   AF-A0A8T9AVW8-F1
#
_cell.length_a   1.000
_cell.length_b   1.000
_cell.length_c   1.000
_cell.angle_alpha   90.00
_cell.angle_beta   90.00
_cell.angle_gamma   90.00
#
_symmetry.space_group_name_H-M   'P 1'
#
loop_
_entity.id
_entity.type
_entity.pdbx_description
1 polymer ?
#
loop_
_entity_poly.entity_id
_entity_poly.type
_entity_poly.pdbx_seq_one_letter_code
_entity_poly.pdbx_strand_id
1 'polypeptide(L)' 'MEKASADLVLVAGGDDAVWPSETFARDLVSRRESLWQISVALFEQGAGERILLPGETTPRSQLRTKRTRDSVRMHGRR' A
#
# COMPACT_ATOMS: atom_id res chain seq x y z
N MET A 1 0.39 -14.36 5.26
CA MET A 1 -0.54 -15.30 4.58
C MET A 1 -1.88 -14.57 4.46
N GLU A 2 -2.35 -14.35 3.23
CA GLU A 2 -3.69 -13.80 2.92
C GLU A 2 -4.70 -14.95 2.93
N LYS A 3 -5.78 -14.83 3.72
CA LYS A 3 -6.78 -15.92 3.92
C LYS A 3 -8.23 -15.45 3.88
N ALA A 4 -8.50 -14.18 3.61
CA ALA A 4 -9.86 -13.66 3.66
C ALA A 4 -10.67 -14.12 2.44
N SER A 5 -11.77 -14.83 2.66
CA SER A 5 -12.70 -15.32 1.62
C SER A 5 -13.73 -14.27 1.18
N ALA A 6 -13.41 -12.98 1.34
CA ALA A 6 -14.29 -11.86 1.04
C ALA A 6 -13.71 -11.00 -0.09
N ASP A 7 -14.59 -10.28 -0.78
CA ASP A 7 -14.21 -9.21 -1.69
C ASP A 7 -13.55 -8.08 -0.89
N LEU A 8 -12.40 -7.60 -1.36
CA LEU A 8 -11.65 -6.54 -0.69
C LEU A 8 -11.65 -5.26 -1.50
N VAL A 9 -11.83 -4.14 -0.79
CA VAL A 9 -11.49 -2.81 -1.29
C VAL A 9 -10.23 -2.34 -0.56
N LEU A 10 -9.16 -2.15 -1.32
CA LEU A 10 -7.88 -1.67 -0.82
C LEU A 10 -7.75 -0.19 -1.16
N VAL A 11 -7.38 0.63 -0.18
CA VAL A 11 -7.14 2.06 -0.39
C VAL A 11 -5.72 2.36 0.02
N ALA A 12 -4.94 2.99 -0.87
CA ALA A 12 -3.54 3.32 -0.64
C ALA A 12 -3.24 4.77 -1.06
N GLY A 13 -2.44 5.45 -0.25
CA GLY A 13 -1.93 6.78 -0.53
C GLY A 13 -0.49 6.72 -1.06
N GLY A 14 -0.22 7.40 -2.18
CA GLY A 14 1.12 7.43 -2.80
C GLY A 14 2.17 8.17 -1.97
N ASP A 15 1.72 9.12 -1.14
CA ASP A 15 2.55 9.89 -0.24
C ASP A 15 2.39 9.44 1.23
N ASP A 16 2.00 8.17 1.44
CA ASP A 16 2.02 7.56 2.76
C ASP A 16 3.45 7.61 3.33
N ALA A 17 3.62 8.46 4.33
CA ALA A 17 4.90 8.76 4.94
C ALA A 17 5.28 7.76 6.05
N VAL A 18 4.35 6.87 6.42
CA VAL A 18 4.52 5.89 7.51
C VAL A 18 4.93 4.53 6.97
N TRP A 19 4.44 4.12 5.80
CA TRP A 19 4.79 2.83 5.18
C TRP A 19 4.42 2.82 3.68
N PRO A 20 5.05 1.96 2.85
CA PRO A 20 4.82 1.97 1.40
C PRO A 20 3.50 1.27 1.01
N SER A 21 2.36 1.86 1.41
CA SER A 21 1.02 1.27 1.26
C SER A 21 0.65 0.99 -0.20
N GLU A 22 1.09 1.81 -1.16
CA GLU A 22 0.92 1.56 -2.59
C GLU A 22 1.51 0.20 -3.03
N THR A 23 2.77 -0.06 -2.64
CA THR A 23 3.46 -1.31 -2.99
C THR A 23 2.73 -2.51 -2.39
N PHE A 24 2.31 -2.41 -1.13
CA PHE A 24 1.59 -3.49 -0.48
C PHE A 24 0.21 -3.74 -1.10
N ALA A 25 -0.53 -2.68 -1.44
CA ALA A 25 -1.83 -2.81 -2.10
C ALA A 25 -1.68 -3.51 -3.47
N ARG A 26 -0.68 -3.12 -4.27
CA ARG A 26 -0.38 -3.77 -5.56
C ARG A 26 -0.02 -5.25 -5.40
N ASP A 27 0.87 -5.56 -4.45
CA ASP A 27 1.26 -6.94 -4.17
C ASP A 27 0.06 -7.81 -3.74
N LEU A 28 -0.88 -7.25 -2.98
CA LEU A 28 -2.08 -7.95 -2.54
C LEU A 28 -3.04 -8.23 -3.70
N VAL A 29 -3.28 -7.24 -4.56
CA VAL A 29 -4.09 -7.41 -5.78
C VAL A 29 -3.49 -8.49 -6.66
N SER A 30 -2.19 -8.44 -6.96
CA SER A 30 -1.55 -9.46 -7.81
C SER A 30 -1.68 -10.88 -7.23
N ARG A 31 -1.58 -11.04 -5.91
CA ARG A 31 -1.78 -12.35 -5.25
C ARG A 31 -3.23 -12.81 -5.33
N ARG A 32 -4.20 -11.91 -5.19
CA ARG A 32 -5.62 -12.26 -5.24
C ARG A 32 -6.12 -12.55 -6.66
N GLU A 33 -5.64 -11.80 -7.65
CA GLU A 33 -5.86 -12.09 -9.07
C GLU A 33 -5.34 -13.49 -9.43
N SER A 34 -4.16 -13.88 -8.91
CA SER A 34 -3.62 -15.23 -9.13
C SER A 34 -4.47 -16.37 -8.52
N LEU A 35 -5.36 -16.02 -7.59
CA LEU A 35 -6.29 -16.94 -6.91
C LEU A 35 -7.74 -16.75 -7.39
N TRP A 36 -7.98 -15.95 -8.44
CA TRP A 36 -9.32 -15.61 -8.95
C TRP A 36 -10.24 -14.96 -7.91
N GLN A 37 -9.67 -14.21 -6.96
CA GLN A 37 -10.40 -13.52 -5.90
C GLN A 37 -10.58 -12.04 -6.25
N ILE A 38 -11.82 -11.55 -6.21
CA ILE A 38 -12.16 -10.18 -6.59
C ILE A 38 -11.58 -9.19 -5.58
N SER A 39 -10.85 -8.20 -6.10
CA SER A 39 -10.23 -7.13 -5.32
C SER A 39 -10.31 -5.82 -6.10
N VAL A 40 -10.66 -4.72 -5.44
CA VAL A 40 -10.61 -3.38 -6.03
C VAL A 40 -9.55 -2.56 -5.29
N ALA A 41 -8.61 -1.97 -6.01
CA ALA A 41 -7.63 -1.05 -5.42
C ALA A 41 -7.93 0.39 -5.87
N LEU A 42 -8.05 1.29 -4.90
CA LEU A 42 -8.16 2.73 -5.07
C LEU A 42 -6.83 3.38 -4.67
N PHE A 43 -6.24 4.12 -5.60
CA PHE A 43 -4.97 4.80 -5.39
C PHE A 43 -5.13 6.30 -5.65
N GLU A 44 -4.63 7.10 -4.71
CA GLU A 44 -4.54 8.56 -4.87
C GLU A 44 -3.09 8.98 -4.58
N GLN A 45 -2.46 9.63 -5.56
CA GLN A 45 -1.03 9.90 -5.52
C GLN A 45 -0.67 10.94 -4.45
N GLY A 46 -1.53 11.94 -4.23
CA GLY A 46 -1.34 12.98 -3.22
C GLY A 46 -1.78 12.58 -1.81
N ALA A 47 -2.40 11.42 -1.63
CA ALA A 47 -2.93 11.00 -0.35
C ALA A 47 -1.80 10.49 0.55
N GLY A 48 -1.79 10.98 1.79
CA GLY A 48 -0.94 10.44 2.84
C GLY A 48 -1.60 9.24 3.52
N GLU A 49 -1.08 8.88 4.70
CA GLU A 49 -1.64 7.81 5.55
C GLU A 49 -3.13 8.01 5.87
N ARG A 50 -3.55 9.27 6.08
CA ARG A 50 -4.90 9.62 6.52
C ARG A 50 -5.76 10.08 5.36
N ILE A 51 -6.76 9.28 5.02
CA ILE A 51 -7.82 9.65 4.08
C ILE A 51 -8.74 10.66 4.77
N LEU A 52 -8.96 11.82 4.14
CA LEU A 52 -9.86 12.85 4.65
C LEU A 52 -11.28 12.61 4.15
N LEU A 53 -12.26 12.85 5.02
CA LEU A 53 -13.67 12.82 4.64
C LEU A 53 -14.10 14.16 4.01
N PRO A 54 -15.20 14.19 3.24
CA PRO A 54 -15.74 15.43 2.71
C PRO A 54 -15.95 16.49 3.81
N GLY A 55 -15.33 17.65 3.65
CA GLY A 55 -15.41 18.77 4.60
C GLY A 55 -14.36 18.74 5.71
N GLU A 56 -13.50 17.72 5.78
CA GLU A 56 -12.41 17.66 6.74
C GLU A 56 -11.13 18.31 6.19
N THR A 57 -10.50 19.17 7.00
CA THR A 57 -9.16 19.71 6.74
C THR A 57 -8.24 19.37 7.91
N THR A 58 -7.13 18.69 7.64
CA THR A 58 -6.11 18.40 8.66
C THR A 58 -4.74 18.80 8.12
N PRO A 59 -3.87 19.44 8.92
CA PRO A 59 -2.48 19.64 8.54
C PRO A 59 -1.85 18.29 8.23
N ARG A 60 -1.22 18.18 7.06
CA ARG A 60 -0.51 16.97 6.65
C ARG A 60 0.57 16.67 7.69
N SER A 61 0.50 15.50 8.32
CA SER A 61 1.58 15.05 9.21
C SER A 61 2.86 14.94 8.38
N GLN A 62 3.88 15.74 8.71
CA GLN A 62 5.20 15.72 8.05
C GLN A 62 6.11 14.61 8.61
N LEU A 63 5.60 13.76 9.51
CA LEU A 63 6.34 12.64 10.08
C LEU A 63 6.60 11.59 8.99
N ARG A 64 7.79 11.70 8.40
CA ARG A 64 8.29 10.78 7.39
C ARG A 64 9.11 9.70 8.08
N THR A 65 8.53 8.50 8.23
CA THR A 65 9.32 7.34 8.65
C THR A 65 10.33 7.02 7.55
N LYS A 66 11.60 6.88 7.93
CA LYS A 66 12.67 6.59 6.98
C LYS A 66 12.48 5.18 6.43
N ARG A 67 12.14 5.08 5.14
CA ARG A 67 12.18 3.86 4.35
C ARG A 67 13.57 3.21 4.49
N THR A 68 13.67 2.14 5.28
CA THR A 68 14.86 1.28 5.26
C THR A 68 14.90 0.60 3.89
N ARG A 69 15.92 0.92 3.09
CA ARG A 69 16.19 0.17 1.85
C ARG A 69 16.80 -1.16 2.25
N ASP A 70 16.00 -2.21 2.33
CA ASP A 70 16.53 -3.57 2.32
C ASP A 70 16.99 -3.90 0.90
N SER A 71 18.24 -3.53 0.59
CA SER A 71 18.93 -4.02 -0.59
C SER A 71 19.27 -5.49 -0.38
N VAL A 72 18.39 -6.38 -0.85
CA VAL A 72 18.70 -7.81 -1.02
C VAL A 72 19.82 -7.92 -2.05
N ARG A 73 21.04 -8.09 -1.55
CA ARG A 73 22.23 -8.37 -2.35
C ARG A 73 22.16 -9.83 -2.79
N MET A 74 21.61 -10.08 -3.97
CA MET A 74 21.68 -11.37 -4.66
C MET A 74 23.16 -11.72 -4.90
N HIS A 75 23.76 -12.53 -4.03
CA HIS A 75 25.00 -13.23 -4.35
C HIS A 75 24.64 -14.55 -5.02
N GLY A 76 24.57 -14.52 -6.35
CA GLY A 76 24.75 -15.73 -7.14
C GLY A 76 26.23 -16.05 -7.27
N ARG A 77 26.64 -17.25 -6.87
CA ARG A 77 27.71 -18.09 -7.47
C ARG A 77 27.31 -19.53 -7.18
N ARG A 78 26.90 -20.25 -8.23
CA ARG A 78 27.63 -21.32 -8.92
C ARG A 78 27.75 -22.59 -8.09
#